data_AF-A0A971KL40-F1
#
_entry.id   AF-A0A971KL40-F1
#
_cell.length_a   1.000
_cell.length_b   1.000
_cell.length_c   1.000
_cell.angle_alpha   90.00
_cell.angle_beta   90.00
_cell.angle_gamma   90.00
#
_symmetry.space_group_name_H-M   'P 1'
#
loop_
_entity.id
_entity.type
_entity.pdbx_description
1 polymer ?
#
loop_
_entity_poly.entity_id
_entity_poly.type
_entity_poly.pdbx_seq_one_letter_code
_entity_poly.pdbx_strand_id
1 'polypeptide(L)'
;EGRRVINNIERSASLFIVKNIFSFVMALISLAFTFPYPVTPAQLSLVSSLTIGIPSFILAMEPNDSLVKGKFMRNVFYRALPGALTNIILIIGVMLFYYAFEFPSNEMSTICAIIMGVVGLMVLHKVCTPYNNIRKILMVSMTLVFTVMVLFFREFFTLSELDFSSKLVMAVFVLLAYPLMKTITMGLDKMEKSFSAVKGRHLQKQGRHLNTSKRR
;
A
#
# COMPACT_ATOMS: atom_id res chain seq x y z
N GLU A 1 26.69 0.70 11.44
CA GLU A 1 26.16 0.72 10.05
C GLU A 1 25.14 -0.38 9.75
N GLY A 2 25.40 -1.66 10.08
CA GLY A 2 24.45 -2.76 9.78
C GLY A 2 23.01 -2.57 10.28
N ARG A 3 22.79 -1.93 11.44
CA ARG A 3 21.43 -1.60 11.92
C ARG A 3 20.73 -0.52 11.08
N ARG A 4 21.49 0.41 10.48
CA ARG A 4 20.96 1.44 9.57
C ARG A 4 20.47 0.80 8.27
N VAL A 5 21.26 -0.12 7.73
CA VAL A 5 20.94 -0.91 6.54
C VAL A 5 19.64 -1.71 6.73
N ILE A 6 19.45 -2.34 7.90
CA ILE A 6 18.22 -3.12 8.18
C ILE A 6 16.95 -2.26 8.14
N ASN A 7 16.94 -1.07 8.75
CA ASN A 7 15.74 -0.21 8.75
C ASN A 7 15.42 0.35 7.36
N ASN A 8 16.45 0.60 6.55
CA ASN A 8 16.29 1.01 5.16
C ASN A 8 15.72 -0.13 4.31
N ILE A 9 16.22 -1.35 4.50
CA ILE A 9 15.65 -2.55 3.88
C ILE A 9 14.21 -2.76 4.35
N GLU A 10 13.84 -2.45 5.59
CA GLU A 10 12.46 -2.63 6.10
C GLU A 10 11.48 -1.77 5.32
N ARG A 11 11.85 -0.51 5.11
CA ARG A 11 11.06 0.46 4.38
C ARG A 11 10.89 0.08 2.91
N SER A 12 11.99 -0.31 2.26
CA SER A 12 11.98 -0.75 0.87
C SER A 12 11.20 -2.06 0.72
N ALA A 13 11.42 -3.03 1.62
CA ALA A 13 10.68 -4.29 1.66
C ALA A 13 9.18 -4.07 1.87
N SER A 14 8.75 -3.10 2.68
CA SER A 14 7.32 -2.80 2.87
C SER A 14 6.67 -2.41 1.54
N LEU A 15 7.32 -1.56 0.76
CA LEU A 15 6.82 -1.14 -0.56
C LEU A 15 6.69 -2.34 -1.51
N PHE A 16 7.68 -3.25 -1.55
CA PHE A 16 7.62 -4.48 -2.35
C PHE A 16 6.53 -5.45 -1.89
N ILE A 17 6.34 -5.64 -0.58
CA ILE A 17 5.32 -6.53 -0.02
C ILE A 17 3.90 -6.05 -0.36
N VAL A 18 3.64 -4.73 -0.38
CA VAL A 18 2.33 -4.18 -0.79
C VAL A 18 1.94 -4.69 -2.18
N LYS A 19 2.85 -4.56 -3.16
CA LYS A 19 2.61 -5.01 -4.54
C LYS A 19 2.40 -6.51 -4.60
N ASN A 20 3.23 -7.29 -3.89
CA ASN A 20 3.14 -8.74 -3.96
C ASN A 20 1.85 -9.28 -3.34
N ILE A 21 1.39 -8.72 -2.22
CA ILE A 21 0.10 -9.08 -1.63
C ILE A 21 -1.03 -8.71 -2.59
N PHE A 22 -1.01 -7.49 -3.13
CA PHE A 22 -2.02 -7.03 -4.08
C PHE A 22 -2.09 -7.94 -5.31
N SER A 23 -0.97 -8.14 -6.02
CA SER A 23 -0.93 -8.94 -7.24
C SER A 23 -1.32 -10.38 -6.99
N PHE A 24 -0.89 -10.97 -5.87
CA PHE A 24 -1.25 -12.35 -5.50
C PHE A 24 -2.76 -12.50 -5.23
N VAL A 25 -3.34 -11.62 -4.39
CA VAL A 25 -4.78 -11.68 -4.08
C VAL A 25 -5.63 -11.43 -5.32
N MET A 26 -5.26 -10.45 -6.15
CA MET A 26 -5.99 -10.17 -7.39
C MET A 26 -5.90 -11.33 -8.38
N ALA A 27 -4.76 -12.02 -8.47
CA ALA A 27 -4.63 -13.22 -9.30
C ALA A 27 -5.56 -14.35 -8.82
N LEU A 28 -5.66 -14.57 -7.50
CA LEU A 28 -6.58 -15.56 -6.93
C LEU A 28 -8.05 -15.20 -7.21
N ILE A 29 -8.44 -13.93 -7.06
CA ILE A 29 -9.81 -13.48 -7.36
C ILE A 29 -10.11 -13.65 -8.86
N SER A 30 -9.17 -13.24 -9.72
CA SER A 30 -9.32 -13.37 -11.17
C SER A 30 -9.49 -14.84 -11.58
N LEU A 31 -8.73 -15.74 -10.98
CA LEU A 31 -8.84 -17.19 -11.23
C LEU A 31 -10.15 -17.78 -10.67
N ALA A 32 -10.54 -17.41 -9.45
CA ALA A 32 -11.70 -17.98 -8.79
C ALA A 32 -13.04 -17.52 -9.40
N PHE A 33 -13.10 -16.28 -9.87
CA PHE A 33 -14.32 -15.66 -10.39
C PHE A 33 -14.28 -15.44 -11.91
N THR A 34 -13.24 -15.92 -12.60
CA THR A 34 -13.01 -15.72 -14.05
C THR A 34 -13.09 -14.24 -14.46
N PHE A 35 -12.72 -13.33 -13.56
CA PHE A 35 -12.63 -11.91 -13.90
C PHE A 35 -11.34 -11.62 -14.65
N PRO A 36 -11.35 -10.72 -15.65
CA PRO A 36 -10.11 -10.25 -16.25
C PRO A 36 -9.27 -9.52 -15.20
N TYR A 37 -7.96 -9.75 -15.23
CA TYR A 37 -7.04 -9.05 -14.34
C TYR A 37 -7.13 -7.54 -14.61
N PRO A 38 -7.34 -6.70 -13.57
CA PRO A 38 -7.91 -5.36 -13.76
C PRO A 38 -6.90 -4.30 -14.23
N VAL A 39 -5.63 -4.64 -14.45
CA VAL A 39 -4.59 -3.70 -14.93
C VAL A 39 -3.64 -4.40 -15.90
N THR A 40 -3.20 -3.70 -16.93
CA THR A 40 -2.23 -4.25 -17.88
C THR A 40 -0.82 -4.32 -17.28
N PRO A 41 0.08 -5.14 -17.83
CA PRO A 41 1.48 -5.19 -17.38
C PRO A 41 2.20 -3.83 -17.47
N ALA A 42 1.89 -3.03 -18.49
CA ALA A 42 2.45 -1.69 -18.66
C ALA A 42 1.98 -0.73 -17.56
N GLN A 43 0.68 -0.72 -17.26
CA GLN A 43 0.09 0.06 -16.17
C GLN A 43 0.68 -0.34 -14.81
N LEU A 44 0.77 -1.66 -14.55
CA LEU A 44 1.36 -2.17 -13.32
C LEU A 44 2.83 -1.76 -13.18
N SER A 45 3.58 -1.75 -14.29
CA SER A 45 4.99 -1.35 -14.32
C SER A 45 5.17 0.14 -14.01
N LEU A 46 4.32 1.01 -14.57
CA LEU A 46 4.29 2.44 -14.25
C LEU A 46 4.08 2.67 -12.75
N VAL A 47 2.98 2.13 -12.22
CA VAL A 47 2.62 2.28 -10.81
C VAL A 47 3.73 1.75 -9.92
N SER A 48 4.25 0.56 -10.21
CA SER A 48 5.30 -0.07 -9.41
C SER A 48 6.59 0.73 -9.42
N SER A 49 7.00 1.26 -10.57
CA SER A 49 8.26 1.99 -10.69
C SER A 49 8.22 3.29 -9.87
N LEU A 50 7.11 4.02 -9.91
CA LEU A 50 6.97 5.33 -9.26
C LEU A 50 6.57 5.25 -7.78
N THR A 51 5.88 4.19 -7.36
CA THR A 51 5.41 4.07 -5.96
C THR A 51 6.28 3.12 -5.13
N ILE A 52 7.07 2.26 -5.77
CA ILE A 52 7.89 1.24 -5.10
C ILE A 52 9.34 1.33 -5.57
N GLY A 53 9.62 1.13 -6.86
CA GLY A 53 10.97 0.99 -7.41
C GLY A 53 11.89 2.16 -7.07
N ILE A 54 11.66 3.33 -7.69
CA ILE A 54 12.48 4.52 -7.50
C ILE A 54 12.51 4.96 -6.02
N PRO A 55 11.36 5.05 -5.32
CA PRO A 55 11.38 5.43 -3.91
C PRO A 55 12.19 4.47 -3.03
N SER A 56 12.05 3.16 -3.23
CA SER A 56 12.76 2.17 -2.41
C SER A 56 14.28 2.26 -2.57
N PHE A 57 14.76 2.59 -3.77
CA PHE A 57 16.18 2.80 -4.03
C PHE A 57 16.69 4.05 -3.31
N ILE A 58 16.01 5.18 -3.48
CA ILE A 58 16.40 6.46 -2.87
C ILE A 58 16.35 6.37 -1.33
N LEU A 59 15.29 5.76 -0.79
CA LEU A 59 15.13 5.59 0.65
C LEU A 59 16.12 4.56 1.23
N ALA A 60 16.65 3.65 0.42
CA ALA A 60 17.70 2.74 0.84
C ALA A 60 19.06 3.44 1.00
N MET A 61 19.33 4.46 0.18
CA MET A 61 20.54 5.29 0.25
C MET A 61 20.51 6.34 1.37
N GLU A 62 19.33 6.65 1.90
CA GLU A 62 19.17 7.65 2.97
C GLU A 62 19.75 7.13 4.30
N PRO A 63 20.68 7.84 4.97
CA PRO A 63 21.19 7.41 6.27
C PRO A 63 20.07 7.41 7.33
N ASN A 64 19.91 6.30 8.04
CA ASN A 64 18.86 6.12 9.04
C ASN A 64 19.41 5.69 10.40
N ASP A 65 19.34 6.58 11.38
CA ASP A 65 19.85 6.39 12.75
C ASP A 65 18.82 5.83 13.74
N SER A 66 17.62 5.48 13.27
CA SER A 66 16.58 4.96 14.17
C SER A 66 16.96 3.57 14.73
N LEU A 67 16.63 3.33 16.00
CA LEU A 67 16.82 2.02 16.63
C LEU A 67 15.88 0.99 16.00
N VAL A 68 16.39 -0.19 15.64
CA VAL A 68 15.57 -1.33 15.19
C VAL A 68 14.64 -1.73 16.33
N LYS A 69 13.33 -1.48 16.20
CA LYS A 69 12.31 -1.83 17.20
C LYS A 69 11.50 -3.04 16.74
N GLY A 70 11.61 -4.17 17.45
CA GLY A 70 10.78 -5.35 17.24
C GLY A 70 11.29 -6.33 16.16
N LYS A 71 10.38 -7.13 15.59
CA LYS A 71 10.69 -8.11 14.53
C LYS A 71 10.49 -7.47 13.15
N PHE A 72 11.57 -7.37 12.37
CA PHE A 72 11.61 -6.83 11.00
C PHE A 72 10.38 -7.23 10.17
N MET A 73 10.20 -8.54 9.90
CA MET A 73 9.11 -9.03 9.04
C MET A 73 7.73 -8.59 9.52
N ARG A 74 7.48 -8.57 10.83
CA ARG A 74 6.18 -8.14 11.38
C ARG A 74 5.93 -6.67 11.06
N ASN A 75 6.92 -5.82 11.23
CA ASN A 75 6.79 -4.39 10.95
C ASN A 75 6.61 -4.14 9.44
N VAL A 76 7.34 -4.89 8.61
CA VAL A 76 7.21 -4.80 7.15
C VAL A 76 5.76 -5.09 6.72
N PHE A 77 5.21 -6.22 7.19
CA PHE A 77 3.84 -6.62 6.90
C PHE A 77 2.81 -5.62 7.43
N TYR A 78 2.92 -5.18 8.68
CA TYR A 78 1.98 -4.21 9.27
C TYR A 78 1.95 -2.88 8.53
N ARG A 79 3.10 -2.41 8.02
CA ARG A 79 3.17 -1.18 7.21
C ARG A 79 2.57 -1.35 5.82
N ALA A 80 2.68 -2.55 5.24
CA ALA A 80 2.18 -2.85 3.90
C ALA A 80 0.65 -3.10 3.87
N LEU A 81 0.11 -3.70 4.94
CA LEU A 81 -1.26 -4.20 4.98
C LEU A 81 -2.34 -3.14 4.70
N PRO A 82 -2.29 -1.90 5.27
CA PRO A 82 -3.31 -0.90 5.01
C PRO A 82 -3.42 -0.52 3.53
N GLY A 83 -2.27 -0.36 2.85
CA GLY A 83 -2.22 -0.02 1.43
C GLY A 83 -2.74 -1.15 0.56
N ALA A 84 -2.32 -2.39 0.84
CA ALA A 84 -2.78 -3.56 0.10
C ALA A 84 -4.30 -3.76 0.21
N LEU A 85 -4.86 -3.70 1.43
CA LEU A 85 -6.31 -3.83 1.64
C LEU A 85 -7.10 -2.69 0.98
N THR A 86 -6.59 -1.47 1.03
CA THR A 86 -7.22 -0.32 0.37
C THR A 86 -7.31 -0.55 -1.13
N ASN A 87 -6.21 -0.97 -1.77
CA ASN A 87 -6.22 -1.28 -3.20
C ASN A 87 -7.19 -2.41 -3.56
N ILE A 88 -7.19 -3.50 -2.79
CA ILE A 88 -8.09 -4.63 -3.03
C ILE A 88 -9.56 -4.17 -2.98
N ILE A 89 -9.95 -3.44 -1.93
CA ILE A 89 -11.34 -3.00 -1.75
C ILE A 89 -11.76 -2.03 -2.85
N LEU A 90 -10.92 -1.03 -3.18
CA LEU A 90 -11.26 -0.05 -4.22
C LEU A 90 -11.35 -0.70 -5.59
N ILE A 91 -10.42 -1.59 -5.94
CA ILE A 91 -10.42 -2.23 -7.26
C ILE A 91 -11.59 -3.19 -7.41
N ILE A 92 -11.89 -4.00 -6.39
CA ILE A 92 -13.12 -4.82 -6.40
C ILE A 92 -14.34 -3.92 -6.57
N GLY A 93 -14.41 -2.79 -5.86
CA GLY A 93 -15.50 -1.83 -6.03
C GLY A 93 -15.62 -1.30 -7.45
N VAL A 94 -14.51 -0.92 -8.09
CA VAL A 94 -14.50 -0.49 -9.49
C VAL A 94 -14.94 -1.60 -10.42
N MET A 95 -14.49 -2.84 -10.22
CA MET A 95 -14.90 -4.00 -11.01
C MET A 95 -16.39 -4.30 -10.88
N LEU A 96 -16.96 -4.12 -9.68
CA LEU A 96 -18.40 -4.30 -9.45
C LEU A 96 -19.23 -3.20 -10.13
N PHE A 97 -18.80 -1.94 -10.04
CA PHE A 97 -19.42 -0.84 -10.81
C PHE A 97 -19.32 -1.11 -12.30
N TYR A 98 -18.15 -1.51 -12.77
CA TYR A 98 -17.92 -1.86 -14.17
C TYR A 98 -18.89 -2.94 -14.67
N TYR A 99 -19.05 -4.01 -13.90
CA TYR A 99 -19.96 -5.10 -14.22
C TYR A 99 -21.43 -4.67 -14.18
N ALA A 100 -21.82 -3.82 -13.22
CA ALA A 100 -23.20 -3.36 -13.06
C ALA A 100 -23.64 -2.33 -14.11
N PHE A 101 -22.71 -1.52 -14.63
CA PHE A 101 -22.98 -0.42 -15.57
C PHE A 101 -22.48 -0.70 -17.00
N GLU A 102 -21.95 -1.90 -17.27
CA GLU A 102 -21.49 -2.36 -18.60
C GLU A 102 -20.50 -1.40 -19.29
N PHE A 103 -19.56 -0.84 -18.52
CA PHE A 103 -18.55 0.07 -19.07
C PHE A 103 -17.58 -0.65 -20.05
N PRO A 104 -16.70 0.07 -20.76
CA PRO A 104 -15.59 -0.52 -21.54
C PRO A 104 -14.37 -0.96 -20.69
N SER A 105 -13.85 -2.17 -20.92
CA SER A 105 -12.85 -2.82 -20.03
C SER A 105 -11.50 -2.10 -19.99
N ASN A 106 -11.19 -1.38 -21.07
CA ASN A 106 -10.03 -0.51 -21.21
C ASN A 106 -10.12 0.72 -20.28
N GLU A 107 -11.31 1.31 -20.12
CA GLU A 107 -11.58 2.40 -19.16
C GLU A 107 -11.45 1.90 -17.72
N MET A 108 -12.01 0.73 -17.41
CA MET A 108 -11.84 0.09 -16.10
C MET A 108 -10.36 -0.06 -15.74
N SER A 109 -9.55 -0.57 -16.66
CA SER A 109 -8.12 -0.79 -16.40
C SER A 109 -7.37 0.51 -16.11
N THR A 110 -7.74 1.58 -16.82
CA THR A 110 -7.18 2.92 -16.64
C THR A 110 -7.54 3.49 -15.26
N ILE A 111 -8.81 3.35 -14.85
CA ILE A 111 -9.28 3.78 -13.52
C ILE A 111 -8.54 3.01 -12.42
N CYS A 112 -8.44 1.68 -12.54
CA CYS A 112 -7.72 0.83 -11.60
C CYS A 112 -6.25 1.24 -11.48
N ALA A 113 -5.56 1.49 -12.61
CA ALA A 113 -4.17 1.94 -12.62
C ALA A 113 -3.98 3.29 -11.91
N ILE A 114 -4.88 4.24 -12.15
CA ILE A 114 -4.84 5.56 -11.49
C ILE A 114 -5.06 5.42 -9.98
N ILE A 115 -6.07 4.67 -9.55
CA ILE A 115 -6.35 4.42 -8.13
C ILE A 115 -5.16 3.74 -7.45
N MET A 116 -4.57 2.72 -8.08
CA MET A 116 -3.39 2.05 -7.55
C MET A 116 -2.20 3.01 -7.39
N GLY A 117 -2.00 3.91 -8.35
CA GLY A 117 -0.98 4.95 -8.27
C GLY A 117 -1.23 5.92 -7.12
N VAL A 118 -2.47 6.40 -6.96
CA VAL A 118 -2.86 7.29 -5.84
C VAL A 118 -2.63 6.60 -4.50
N VAL A 119 -3.12 5.38 -4.31
CA VAL A 119 -2.91 4.62 -3.06
C VAL A 119 -1.43 4.33 -2.85
N GLY A 120 -0.67 4.02 -3.90
CA GLY A 120 0.78 3.82 -3.82
C GLY A 120 1.52 5.09 -3.36
N LEU A 121 1.13 6.26 -3.87
CA LEU A 121 1.64 7.55 -3.40
C LEU A 121 1.26 7.83 -1.93
N MET A 122 0.07 7.43 -1.50
CA MET A 122 -0.33 7.54 -0.09
C MET A 122 0.47 6.62 0.84
N VAL A 123 0.79 5.41 0.38
CA VAL A 123 1.70 4.49 1.09
C VAL A 123 3.09 5.11 1.18
N LEU A 124 3.59 5.65 0.06
CA LEU A 124 4.88 6.35 0.01
C LEU A 124 4.92 7.54 0.98
N HIS A 125 3.84 8.33 1.04
CA HIS A 125 3.70 9.44 1.98
C HIS A 125 3.83 8.99 3.44
N LYS A 126 3.14 7.90 3.82
CA LYS A 126 3.26 7.30 5.16
C LYS A 126 4.68 6.82 5.44
N VAL A 127 5.30 6.18 4.47
CA VAL A 127 6.68 5.69 4.55
C VAL A 127 7.68 6.84 4.72
N CYS A 128 7.44 7.96 4.05
CA CYS A 128 8.29 9.15 4.11
C CYS A 128 8.12 9.97 5.39
N THR A 129 7.12 9.70 6.22
CA THR A 129 6.88 10.44 7.46
C THR A 129 7.78 9.90 8.59
N PRO A 130 8.49 10.74 9.37
CA PRO A 130 8.56 12.21 9.27
C PRO A 130 9.41 12.69 8.08
N TYR A 131 8.98 13.76 7.43
CA TYR A 131 9.62 14.30 6.22
C TYR A 131 10.95 14.99 6.50
N ASN A 132 11.95 14.73 5.65
CA ASN A 132 13.14 15.56 5.50
C ASN A 132 13.25 16.06 4.04
N ASN A 133 14.31 16.79 3.71
CA ASN A 133 14.47 17.40 2.39
C ASN A 133 14.48 16.35 1.26
N ILE A 134 15.20 15.23 1.43
CA ILE A 134 15.24 14.14 0.44
C ILE A 134 13.84 13.55 0.22
N ARG A 135 13.12 13.25 1.30
CA ARG A 135 11.77 12.67 1.25
C ARG A 135 10.73 13.63 0.66
N LYS A 136 10.87 14.93 0.89
CA LYS A 136 10.02 15.96 0.26
C LYS A 136 10.24 15.99 -1.25
N ILE A 137 11.50 16.08 -1.67
CA ILE A 137 11.86 16.07 -3.10
C ILE A 137 11.37 14.78 -3.76
N LEU A 138 11.57 13.63 -3.11
CA LEU A 138 11.08 12.33 -3.58
C LEU A 138 9.55 12.32 -3.74
N MET A 139 8.81 12.77 -2.74
CA MET A 139 7.34 12.77 -2.81
C MET A 139 6.82 13.69 -3.92
N VAL A 140 7.38 14.88 -4.03
CA VAL A 140 6.98 15.86 -5.07
C VAL A 140 7.34 15.33 -6.45
N SER A 141 8.54 14.76 -6.62
CA SER A 141 8.98 14.23 -7.92
C SER A 141 8.16 13.03 -8.36
N MET A 142 7.88 12.07 -7.47
CA MET A 142 7.06 10.90 -7.82
C MET A 142 5.62 11.30 -8.14
N THR A 143 5.07 12.28 -7.43
CA THR A 143 3.71 12.80 -7.72
C THR A 143 3.69 13.49 -9.08
N LEU A 144 4.64 14.39 -9.35
CA LEU A 144 4.73 15.12 -10.62
C LEU A 144 4.93 14.16 -11.80
N VAL A 145 5.89 13.24 -11.69
CA VAL A 145 6.16 12.25 -12.75
C VAL A 145 4.94 11.37 -12.97
N PHE A 146 4.26 10.90 -11.92
CA PHE A 146 3.04 10.12 -12.07
C PHE A 146 1.95 10.89 -12.82
N THR A 147 1.69 12.15 -12.45
CA THR A 147 0.73 13.01 -13.14
C THR A 147 1.12 13.24 -14.61
N VAL A 148 2.39 13.53 -14.90
CA VAL A 148 2.87 13.72 -16.28
C VAL A 148 2.70 12.44 -17.10
N MET A 149 3.05 11.28 -16.57
CA MET A 149 2.92 10.01 -17.27
C MET A 149 1.45 9.66 -17.57
N VAL A 150 0.56 9.91 -16.61
CA VAL A 150 -0.89 9.66 -16.78
C VAL A 150 -1.54 10.63 -17.77
N LEU A 151 -1.06 11.87 -17.88
CA LEU A 151 -1.64 12.87 -18.79
C LEU A 151 -1.07 12.83 -20.20
N PHE A 152 0.26 12.68 -20.33
CA PHE A 152 0.97 12.87 -21.61
C PHE A 152 1.47 11.56 -22.23
N PHE A 153 1.66 10.48 -21.46
CA PHE A 153 2.24 9.21 -21.94
C PHE A 153 1.23 8.06 -21.93
N ARG A 154 -0.04 8.38 -22.21
CA ARG A 154 -1.17 7.45 -22.08
C ARG A 154 -1.03 6.23 -22.98
N GLU A 155 -0.63 6.43 -24.23
CA GLU A 155 -0.44 5.35 -25.21
C GLU A 155 0.64 4.35 -24.78
N PHE A 156 1.78 4.86 -24.27
CA PHE A 156 2.89 4.02 -23.82
C PHE A 156 2.51 3.09 -22.66
N PHE A 157 1.57 3.53 -21.82
CA PHE A 157 1.08 2.77 -20.67
C PHE A 157 -0.29 2.17 -20.89
N THR A 158 -0.82 2.12 -22.13
CA THR A 158 -2.14 1.56 -22.44
C THR A 158 -3.28 2.18 -21.60
N LEU A 159 -3.19 3.48 -21.31
CA LEU A 159 -4.21 4.25 -20.61
C LEU A 159 -5.22 4.78 -21.62
N SER A 160 -6.49 4.44 -21.45
CA SER A 160 -7.56 4.81 -22.37
C SER A 160 -8.17 6.18 -22.06
N GLU A 161 -8.77 6.77 -23.08
CA GLU A 161 -9.74 7.88 -22.99
C GLU A 161 -10.86 7.49 -22.03
N LEU A 162 -11.15 8.34 -21.04
CA LEU A 162 -12.24 8.12 -20.10
C LEU A 162 -13.43 9.00 -20.51
N ASP A 163 -14.59 8.38 -20.65
CA ASP A 163 -15.84 9.11 -20.81
C ASP A 163 -16.22 9.84 -19.51
N PHE A 164 -17.21 10.73 -19.56
CA PHE A 164 -17.69 11.49 -18.41
C PHE A 164 -18.11 10.59 -17.25
N SER A 165 -18.85 9.52 -17.54
CA SER A 165 -19.31 8.55 -16.54
C SER A 165 -18.14 7.86 -15.83
N SER A 166 -17.14 7.42 -16.60
CA SER A 166 -15.91 6.79 -16.09
C SER A 166 -15.05 7.76 -15.28
N LYS A 167 -14.96 9.03 -15.69
CA LYS A 167 -14.29 10.09 -14.90
C LYS A 167 -14.98 10.30 -13.55
N LEU A 168 -16.31 10.21 -13.50
CA LEU A 168 -17.06 10.36 -12.25
C LEU A 168 -16.81 9.18 -11.31
N VAL A 169 -16.83 7.95 -11.83
CA VAL A 169 -16.46 6.75 -11.06
C VAL A 169 -15.03 6.89 -10.51
N MET A 170 -14.08 7.25 -11.37
CA MET A 170 -12.69 7.50 -10.96
C MET A 170 -12.61 8.54 -9.83
N ALA A 171 -13.29 9.69 -9.98
CA ALA A 171 -13.28 10.75 -8.98
C ALA A 171 -13.80 10.27 -7.63
N VAL A 172 -14.93 9.54 -7.61
CA VAL A 172 -15.51 8.97 -6.38
C VAL A 172 -14.52 8.03 -5.69
N PHE A 173 -13.93 7.09 -6.42
CA PHE A 173 -13.00 6.11 -5.83
C PHE A 173 -11.67 6.74 -5.39
N VAL A 174 -11.16 7.73 -6.12
CA VAL A 174 -9.97 8.50 -5.72
C VAL A 174 -10.24 9.28 -4.43
N LEU A 175 -11.40 9.94 -4.33
CA LEU A 175 -11.81 10.64 -3.09
C LEU A 175 -12.02 9.66 -1.93
N LEU A 176 -12.51 8.45 -2.20
CA LEU A 176 -12.72 7.39 -1.22
C LEU A 176 -11.39 6.78 -0.71
N ALA A 177 -10.31 6.86 -1.49
CA ALA A 177 -9.05 6.21 -1.16
C ALA A 177 -8.47 6.66 0.18
N TYR A 178 -8.45 7.96 0.46
CA TYR A 178 -7.98 8.50 1.74
C TYR A 178 -8.78 8.06 2.96
N PRO A 179 -10.12 8.29 3.03
CA PRO A 179 -10.90 7.88 4.19
C PRO A 179 -10.87 6.35 4.39
N LEU A 180 -10.87 5.57 3.31
CA LEU A 180 -10.76 4.12 3.40
C LEU A 180 -9.42 3.69 4.00
N MET A 181 -8.30 4.19 3.46
CA MET A 181 -6.97 3.86 3.97
C MET A 181 -6.79 4.28 5.43
N LYS A 182 -7.33 5.44 5.81
CA LYS A 182 -7.33 5.94 7.19
C LYS A 182 -8.10 4.98 8.11
N THR A 183 -9.31 4.57 7.71
CA THR A 183 -10.16 3.66 8.48
C THR A 183 -9.49 2.29 8.69
N ILE A 184 -8.92 1.73 7.62
CA ILE A 184 -8.19 0.45 7.69
C ILE A 184 -6.99 0.57 8.63
N THR A 185 -6.23 1.66 8.53
CA THR A 185 -5.08 1.90 9.42
C THR A 185 -5.51 1.97 10.88
N MET A 186 -6.57 2.73 11.19
CA MET A 186 -7.11 2.84 12.55
C MET A 186 -7.61 1.49 13.09
N GLY A 187 -8.25 0.68 12.26
CA GLY A 187 -8.69 -0.67 12.62
C GLY A 187 -7.51 -1.57 12.99
N LEU A 188 -6.47 -1.58 12.16
CA LEU A 188 -5.26 -2.38 12.39
C LEU A 188 -4.51 -1.94 13.66
N ASP A 189 -4.38 -0.63 13.89
CA ASP A 189 -3.77 -0.09 15.11
C ASP A 189 -4.55 -0.49 16.37
N LYS A 190 -5.89 -0.49 16.29
CA LYS A 190 -6.76 -0.92 17.41
C LYS A 190 -6.61 -2.42 17.70
N MET A 191 -6.50 -3.25 16.66
CA MET A 191 -6.23 -4.68 16.79
C MET A 191 -4.88 -4.95 17.43
N GLU A 192 -3.82 -4.23 17.02
CA GLU A 192 -2.48 -4.39 17.59
C GLU A 192 -2.43 -4.03 19.08
N LYS A 193 -3.07 -2.92 19.46
CA LYS A 193 -3.18 -2.50 20.87
C LYS A 193 -3.92 -3.53 21.72
N SER A 194 -5.02 -4.08 21.20
CA SER A 194 -5.78 -5.12 21.89
C SER A 194 -4.96 -6.40 22.09
N PHE A 195 -4.26 -6.86 21.05
CA PHE A 195 -3.40 -8.04 21.12
C PHE A 195 -2.24 -7.86 22.11
N SER A 196 -1.64 -6.67 22.13
CA SER A 196 -0.56 -6.33 23.06
C SER A 196 -1.05 -6.26 24.51
N ALA A 197 -2.27 -5.76 24.75
CA ALA A 197 -2.88 -5.74 26.08
C ALA A 197 -3.19 -7.15 26.60
N VAL A 198 -3.71 -8.05 25.74
CA VAL A 198 -3.96 -9.46 26.09
C VAL A 198 -2.66 -10.19 26.41
N LYS A 199 -1.61 -10.01 25.59
CA LYS A 199 -0.30 -10.62 25.81
C LYS A 199 0.37 -10.11 27.09
N GLY A 200 0.26 -8.82 27.38
CA GLY A 200 0.75 -8.22 28.63
C GLY A 200 0.08 -8.82 29.86
N ARG A 201 -1.24 -9.03 29.83
CA ARG A 201 -1.99 -9.69 30.91
C ARG A 201 -1.57 -11.15 31.11
N HIS A 202 -1.28 -11.88 30.04
CA HIS A 202 -0.84 -13.28 30.11
C HIS A 202 0.55 -13.43 30.76
N LEU A 203 1.50 -12.55 30.40
CA LEU A 203 2.83 -12.52 30.99
C LEU A 203 2.81 -12.11 32.48
N GLN A 204 1.93 -11.17 32.86
CA GLN A 204 1.74 -10.77 34.26
C GLN A 204 1.16 -11.91 35.12
N LYS A 205 0.24 -12.72 34.57
CA LYS A 205 -0.30 -13.90 35.26
C LYS A 205 0.77 -14.98 35.43
N GLN A 206 1.57 -15.28 34.41
CA GLN A 206 2.66 -16.27 34.53
C GLN A 206 3.76 -15.83 35.50
N GLY A 207 4.15 -14.55 35.50
CA GLY A 207 5.13 -14.01 36.47
C GLY A 207 4.66 -14.06 37.93
N ARG A 208 3.35 -13.91 38.18
CA ARG A 208 2.77 -14.07 39.52
C ARG A 208 2.84 -15.52 40.02
N HIS A 209 2.59 -16.52 39.17
CA HIS A 209 2.68 -17.93 39.54
C HIS A 209 4.11 -18.40 39.88
N LEU A 210 5.12 -17.87 39.17
CA LEU A 210 6.55 -18.15 39.45
C LEU A 210 7.05 -17.50 40.75
N ASN A 211 6.55 -16.32 41.12
CA ASN A 211 6.90 -15.69 42.39
C ASN A 211 6.22 -16.34 43.60
N THR A 212 5.06 -16.98 43.42
CA THR A 212 4.41 -17.75 44.49
C THR A 212 5.06 -19.10 44.76
N SER A 213 5.73 -19.71 43.76
CA SER A 213 6.42 -21.00 43.95
C SER A 213 7.82 -20.87 44.54
N LYS A 214 8.47 -19.70 44.43
CA LYS A 214 9.78 -19.41 45.07
C LYS A 214 9.70 -18.97 46.54
N ARG A 215 8.49 -18.78 47.07
CA ARG A 215 8.24 -18.40 48.47
C ARG A 215 7.84 -19.57 49.38
N ARG A 216 7.90 -20.81 48.87
CA ARG A 216 7.71 -22.04 49.64
C ARG A 216 8.98 -22.84 49.64
#